data_AF-A0A023FK03-F1
#
_entry.id   AF-A0A023FK03-F1
#
_cell.length_a   1.000
_cell.length_b   1.000
_cell.length_c   1.000
_cell.angle_alpha   90.00
_cell.angle_beta   90.00
_cell.angle_gamma   90.00
#
_symmetry.space_group_name_H-M   'P 1'
#
loop_
_entity.id
_entity.type
_entity.pdbx_description
1 polymer ?
#
loop_
_entity_poly.entity_id
_entity_poly.type
_entity_poly.pdbx_seq_one_letter_code
_entity_poly.pdbx_strand_id
1 'polypeptide(L)'
;RVPTLVVVSAGSPAVGLVDPLQGLQDLCKRHEAWLHVEGHALAALCLVSVPNLPARTGDSVSLPLGTWLGLPSVPYVTLYKTSEAALAHAAGLSSFSVHTKLQCLPLWVGLQSLGHQGLLQRVLHCLRLSEMLRERLDQVAEIEVVGRPRAVSKEGQVLSLADVVTKSVGTLLLFDVVVPVVTFRYLPEEALVEEEVEEETQEEESTTEIASETESKRDTPDESDSSKEKTEEETEAAALDEEPVLHDTSYRNNLNSWLAQVLNRDIPRAALDLLDLDPYGACLRFCPLESGHVYGTTTQDVEELYNCLLKHLAILNATVRQKRKFRDALAKHANLELVEVCHWAGLGGVRFVPDAFVGHMDSLDEKAKAQLNQLNSELVLKLKSTDSAFSLGESEDGLSCVRFGMVTDDLDIEELVGLVLGAGIELEESTKALESMSELVKQGIQEASKGLQQENEEKILQEGLLRHVPIVGSLFNWWSPTNKESGIRGRSFNITSGLVESTENIYKYHMQIQQGDTPALTNMPPQAQVVVQAANALETKAQQ
;
A
#
# COMPACT_ATOMS: atom_id res chain seq x y z
N ARG A 1 -20.62 31.30 27.46
CA ARG A 1 -19.17 31.42 27.13
C ARG A 1 -19.05 32.52 26.09
N VAL A 2 -18.07 33.42 26.19
CA VAL A 2 -17.85 34.49 25.20
C VAL A 2 -16.69 34.07 24.31
N PRO A 3 -16.84 34.02 22.97
CA PRO A 3 -15.71 33.75 22.08
C PRO A 3 -14.71 34.91 22.14
N THR A 4 -13.45 34.61 22.47
CA THR A 4 -12.42 35.64 22.73
C THR A 4 -11.37 35.75 21.62
N LEU A 5 -11.15 34.68 20.87
CA LEU A 5 -10.11 34.58 19.85
C LEU A 5 -10.63 33.79 18.66
N VAL A 6 -10.38 34.29 17.46
CA VAL A 6 -10.57 33.62 16.19
C VAL A 6 -9.21 33.52 15.51
N VAL A 7 -8.80 32.31 15.15
CA VAL A 7 -7.59 32.04 14.36
C VAL A 7 -8.04 31.74 12.93
N VAL A 8 -7.46 32.45 11.97
CA VAL A 8 -7.81 32.33 10.55
C VAL A 8 -6.57 32.08 9.71
N SER A 9 -6.75 31.34 8.63
CA SER A 9 -5.69 30.97 7.71
C SER A 9 -5.72 31.81 6.44
N ALA A 10 -4.61 32.50 6.17
CA ALA A 10 -4.28 33.10 4.89
C ALA A 10 -3.28 32.18 4.17
N GLY A 11 -3.80 31.14 3.52
CA GLY A 11 -3.02 30.11 2.85
C GLY A 11 -2.64 29.00 3.81
N SER A 12 -3.60 28.10 4.09
CA SER A 12 -3.41 26.98 5.02
C SER A 12 -2.18 26.14 4.65
N PRO A 13 -1.44 25.62 5.63
CA PRO A 13 -0.25 24.81 5.34
C PRO A 13 -0.55 23.59 4.48
N ALA A 14 -1.70 22.93 4.68
CA ALA A 14 -2.05 21.68 4.03
C ALA A 14 -2.49 21.85 2.56
N VAL A 15 -3.37 22.82 2.28
CA VAL A 15 -4.05 22.94 0.97
C VAL A 15 -4.05 24.36 0.41
N GLY A 16 -3.35 25.30 1.05
CA GLY A 16 -3.26 26.69 0.58
C GLY A 16 -4.58 27.49 0.65
N LEU A 17 -5.62 26.98 1.33
CA LEU A 17 -6.90 27.68 1.49
C LEU A 17 -6.77 29.02 2.23
N VAL A 18 -7.53 30.02 1.79
CA VAL A 18 -7.61 31.34 2.39
C VAL A 18 -9.03 31.53 2.93
N ASP A 19 -9.13 31.72 4.24
CA ASP A 19 -10.40 32.01 4.91
C ASP A 19 -10.99 33.36 4.45
N PRO A 20 -12.31 33.58 4.59
CA PRO A 20 -12.95 34.84 4.25
C PRO A 20 -12.57 35.96 5.26
N LEU A 21 -11.34 36.46 5.15
CA LEU A 21 -10.70 37.38 6.10
C LEU A 21 -11.53 38.65 6.35
N GLN A 22 -12.12 39.23 5.31
CA GLN A 22 -12.92 40.46 5.47
C GLN A 22 -14.17 40.22 6.32
N GLY A 23 -14.92 39.16 6.01
CA GLY A 23 -16.13 38.80 6.75
C GLY A 23 -15.83 38.42 8.19
N LEU A 24 -14.76 37.65 8.41
CA LEU A 24 -14.30 37.25 9.74
C LEU A 24 -13.79 38.44 10.56
N GLN A 25 -13.12 39.40 9.93
CA GLN A 25 -12.71 40.64 10.59
C GLN A 25 -13.91 41.46 11.06
N ASP A 26 -14.93 41.60 10.21
CA ASP A 26 -16.14 42.37 10.57
C ASP A 26 -16.98 41.63 11.63
N LEU A 27 -16.95 40.29 11.66
CA LEU A 27 -17.51 39.48 12.74
C LEU A 27 -16.75 39.68 14.06
N CYS A 28 -15.42 39.60 14.05
CA CYS A 28 -14.59 39.77 15.23
C CYS A 28 -14.77 41.16 15.86
N LYS A 29 -14.83 42.22 15.03
CA LYS A 29 -15.13 43.58 15.50
C LYS A 29 -16.50 43.69 16.15
N ARG A 30 -17.53 43.02 15.62
CA ARG A 30 -18.90 43.04 16.18
C ARG A 30 -19.01 42.35 17.54
N HIS A 31 -18.21 41.30 17.75
CA HIS A 31 -18.24 40.49 18.97
C HIS A 31 -17.08 40.78 19.93
N GLU A 32 -16.28 41.82 19.67
CA GLU A 32 -15.09 42.17 20.45
C GLU A 32 -14.12 40.99 20.63
N ALA A 33 -14.04 40.13 19.62
CA ALA A 33 -13.12 38.99 19.58
C ALA A 33 -11.81 39.38 18.90
N TRP A 34 -10.70 38.80 19.35
CA TRP A 34 -9.38 38.99 18.76
C TRP A 34 -9.25 38.19 17.46
N LEU A 35 -8.78 38.80 16.38
CA LEU A 35 -8.49 38.10 15.12
C LEU A 35 -6.99 37.84 14.94
N HIS A 36 -6.59 36.58 14.95
CA HIS A 36 -5.23 36.14 14.65
C HIS A 36 -5.14 35.51 13.25
N VAL A 37 -4.17 35.94 12.44
CA VAL A 37 -3.95 35.41 11.08
C VAL A 37 -2.65 34.63 11.01
N GLU A 38 -2.68 33.47 10.39
CA GLU A 38 -1.50 32.66 10.07
C GLU A 38 -1.60 32.09 8.65
N GLY A 39 -0.54 31.47 8.13
CA GLY A 39 -0.55 30.82 6.81
C GLY A 39 0.53 31.31 5.85
N HIS A 40 0.74 30.56 4.77
CA HIS A 40 1.85 30.77 3.83
C HIS A 40 1.61 31.89 2.81
N ALA A 41 0.36 32.28 2.53
CA ALA A 41 0.09 33.39 1.62
C ALA A 41 0.60 34.73 2.19
N LEU A 42 0.77 34.81 3.51
CA LEU A 42 1.40 35.94 4.20
C LEU A 42 2.83 36.23 3.70
N ALA A 43 3.55 35.24 3.17
CA ALA A 43 4.87 35.45 2.58
C ALA A 43 4.80 36.47 1.42
N ALA A 44 3.70 36.48 0.66
CA ALA A 44 3.51 37.36 -0.49
C ALA A 44 3.39 38.84 -0.11
N LEU A 45 3.21 39.18 1.18
CA LEU A 45 3.22 40.57 1.65
C LEU A 45 4.53 41.30 1.33
N CYS A 46 5.64 40.59 1.16
CA CYS A 46 6.91 41.18 0.76
C CYS A 46 6.92 41.70 -0.68
N LEU A 47 5.96 41.27 -1.51
CA LEU A 47 5.83 41.67 -2.92
C LEU A 47 5.14 43.02 -3.10
N VAL A 48 4.41 43.50 -2.09
CA VAL A 48 3.63 44.73 -2.20
C VAL A 48 4.42 45.91 -1.65
N SER A 49 4.66 46.92 -2.47
CA SER A 49 5.44 48.11 -2.09
C SER A 49 4.66 49.13 -1.25
N VAL A 50 3.46 48.82 -0.78
CA VAL A 50 2.59 49.78 -0.08
C VAL A 50 2.79 49.69 1.45
N PRO A 51 3.08 50.81 2.14
CA PRO A 51 3.54 50.80 3.54
C PRO A 51 2.51 50.41 4.61
N ASN A 52 1.25 50.09 4.26
CA ASN A 52 0.15 49.91 5.22
C ASN A 52 -0.48 48.50 5.26
N LEU A 53 0.15 47.49 4.64
CA LEU A 53 -0.49 46.19 4.40
C LEU A 53 -0.88 45.37 5.65
N PRO A 54 -0.01 45.11 6.64
CA PRO A 54 -0.39 44.26 7.78
C PRO A 54 -1.39 44.94 8.72
N ALA A 55 -1.57 46.26 8.61
CA ALA A 55 -2.46 47.03 9.48
C ALA A 55 -3.96 46.74 9.24
N ARG A 56 -4.33 46.03 8.17
CA ARG A 56 -5.74 45.70 7.88
C ARG A 56 -6.08 44.22 7.95
N THR A 57 -5.11 43.32 8.03
CA THR A 57 -5.34 41.88 7.86
C THR A 57 -5.85 41.16 9.12
N GLY A 58 -5.62 41.73 10.31
CA GLY A 58 -6.05 41.15 11.60
C GLY A 58 -5.49 41.93 12.78
N ASP A 59 -5.69 41.46 14.00
CA ASP A 59 -5.15 42.06 15.23
C ASP A 59 -3.72 41.55 15.53
N SER A 60 -3.45 40.30 15.19
CA SER A 60 -2.08 39.75 15.12
C SER A 60 -1.88 38.81 13.94
N VAL A 61 -0.62 38.60 13.58
CA VAL A 61 -0.17 37.75 12.49
C VAL A 61 1.02 36.91 12.94
N SER A 62 1.02 35.60 12.68
CA SER A 62 2.17 34.72 12.91
C SER A 62 2.88 34.36 11.60
N LEU A 63 4.20 34.58 11.56
CA LEU A 63 5.03 34.35 10.38
C LEU A 63 6.08 33.25 10.64
N PRO A 64 6.00 32.08 9.99
CA PRO A 64 7.02 31.04 10.03
C PRO A 64 8.25 31.40 9.17
N LEU A 65 8.93 32.50 9.49
CA LEU A 65 10.09 32.99 8.74
C LEU A 65 11.26 32.00 8.75
N GLY A 66 11.39 31.17 9.79
CA GLY A 66 12.37 30.09 9.82
C GLY A 66 12.18 29.13 8.66
N THR A 67 10.95 28.67 8.47
CA THR A 67 10.56 27.76 7.39
C THR A 67 10.73 28.42 6.02
N TRP A 68 10.17 29.61 5.81
CA TRP A 68 10.22 30.30 4.52
C TRP A 68 11.62 30.70 4.04
N LEU A 69 12.58 30.85 4.97
CA LEU A 69 13.94 31.27 4.65
C LEU A 69 14.96 30.15 4.76
N GLY A 70 14.55 28.95 5.18
CA GLY A 70 15.45 27.83 5.45
C GLY A 70 16.39 28.11 6.63
N LEU A 71 15.93 28.85 7.64
CA LEU A 71 16.69 29.18 8.84
C LEU A 71 16.28 28.25 9.98
N PRO A 72 17.11 27.26 10.36
CA PRO A 72 16.78 26.34 11.44
C PRO A 72 16.72 27.08 12.78
N SER A 73 15.91 26.56 13.69
CA SER A 73 15.80 27.05 15.08
C SER A 73 15.29 28.49 15.25
N VAL A 74 14.75 29.10 14.19
CA VAL A 74 14.04 30.38 14.27
C VAL A 74 12.58 30.09 14.66
N PRO A 75 12.11 30.59 15.83
CA PRO A 75 10.71 30.46 16.20
C PRO A 75 9.81 31.30 15.30
N TYR A 76 8.50 31.08 15.39
CA TYR A 76 7.51 31.92 14.73
C TYR A 76 7.67 33.39 15.16
N VAL A 77 7.52 34.30 14.20
CA VAL A 77 7.52 35.73 14.45
C VAL A 77 6.07 36.20 14.50
N THR A 78 5.57 36.51 15.69
CA THR A 78 4.23 37.07 15.88
C THR A 78 4.29 38.59 15.89
N LEU A 79 3.61 39.21 14.93
CA LEU A 79 3.35 40.65 14.91
C LEU A 79 1.96 40.89 15.48
N TYR A 80 1.80 41.90 16.34
CA TYR A 80 0.51 42.25 16.91
C TYR A 80 0.34 43.76 16.97
N LYS A 81 -0.90 44.21 16.83
CA LYS A 81 -1.26 45.60 17.05
C LYS A 81 -1.38 45.81 18.55
N THR A 82 -0.59 46.75 19.08
CA THR A 82 -0.76 47.21 20.46
C THR A 82 -1.30 48.64 20.43
N SER A 83 -2.54 48.81 20.91
CA SER A 83 -3.10 50.14 21.19
C SER A 83 -2.51 50.72 22.48
N GLU A 84 -2.08 49.87 23.42
CA GLU A 84 -1.63 50.29 24.74
C GLU A 84 -0.48 49.41 25.26
N ALA A 85 0.68 50.03 25.51
CA ALA A 85 1.89 49.34 25.97
C ALA A 85 1.71 48.61 27.32
N ALA A 86 0.78 49.06 28.16
CA ALA A 86 0.48 48.44 29.45
C ALA A 86 -0.12 47.03 29.29
N LEU A 87 -0.97 46.81 28.28
CA LEU A 87 -1.55 45.50 27.99
C LEU A 87 -0.49 44.51 27.50
N ALA A 88 0.42 44.96 26.63
CA ALA A 88 1.55 44.14 26.18
C ALA A 88 2.48 43.76 27.36
N HIS A 89 2.69 44.68 28.30
CA HIS A 89 3.45 44.40 29.52
C HIS A 89 2.74 43.40 30.44
N ALA A 90 1.44 43.60 30.69
CA ALA A 90 0.62 42.71 31.52
C ALA A 90 0.50 41.29 30.93
N ALA A 91 0.45 41.18 29.60
CA ALA A 91 0.47 39.92 28.88
C ALA A 91 1.86 39.23 28.87
N GLY A 92 2.88 39.83 29.48
CA GLY A 92 4.24 39.28 29.53
C GLY A 92 5.02 39.41 28.23
N LEU A 93 4.50 40.07 27.20
CA LEU A 93 5.14 40.23 25.89
C LEU A 93 6.36 41.15 25.91
N SER A 94 6.53 41.94 26.98
CA SER A 94 7.72 42.74 27.23
C SER A 94 8.70 42.07 28.22
N SER A 95 8.46 40.83 28.62
CA SER A 95 9.32 40.13 29.57
C SER A 95 10.72 39.94 28.98
N PHE A 96 11.75 40.26 29.76
CA PHE A 96 13.14 40.16 29.33
C PHE A 96 13.75 38.85 29.82
N SER A 97 14.05 37.94 28.89
CA SER A 97 14.95 36.83 29.14
C SER A 97 16.08 36.83 28.11
N VAL A 98 17.32 36.61 28.55
CA VAL A 98 18.49 36.57 27.65
C VAL A 98 18.34 35.43 26.64
N HIS A 99 17.82 34.28 27.09
CA HIS A 99 17.58 33.12 26.24
C HIS A 99 16.56 33.42 25.12
N THR A 100 15.47 34.12 25.42
CA THR A 100 14.44 34.49 24.43
C THR A 100 14.93 35.57 23.47
N LYS A 101 15.75 36.53 23.93
CA LYS A 101 16.24 37.61 23.04
C LYS A 101 17.32 37.17 22.05
N LEU A 102 18.14 36.17 22.38
CA LEU A 102 19.15 35.65 21.45
C LEU A 102 18.53 34.84 20.29
N GLN A 103 17.28 34.39 20.40
CA GLN A 103 16.57 33.64 19.35
C GLN A 103 16.29 34.47 18.09
N CYS A 104 16.35 35.81 18.16
CA CYS A 104 16.20 36.65 16.97
C CYS A 104 17.49 36.77 16.14
N LEU A 105 18.65 36.37 16.67
CA LEU A 105 19.93 36.54 15.99
C LEU A 105 20.02 35.77 14.67
N PRO A 106 19.62 34.48 14.57
CA PRO A 106 19.67 33.77 13.29
C PRO A 106 18.79 34.42 12.23
N LEU A 107 17.60 34.89 12.63
CA LEU A 107 16.71 35.65 11.75
C LEU A 107 17.34 36.98 11.33
N TRP A 108 17.90 37.74 12.26
CA TRP A 108 18.54 39.03 11.97
C TRP A 108 19.72 38.86 11.01
N VAL A 109 20.61 37.89 11.26
CA VAL A 109 21.73 37.57 10.36
C VAL A 109 21.23 37.13 8.99
N GLY A 110 20.19 36.28 8.93
CA GLY A 110 19.60 35.82 7.68
C GLY A 110 18.97 36.94 6.85
N LEU A 111 18.27 37.88 7.50
CA LEU A 111 17.71 39.05 6.82
C LEU A 111 18.80 40.02 6.36
N GLN A 112 19.87 40.21 7.14
CA GLN A 112 21.01 41.04 6.75
C GLN A 112 21.79 40.44 5.56
N SER A 113 21.92 39.12 5.50
CA SER A 113 22.64 38.45 4.41
C SER A 113 21.84 38.42 3.10
N LEU A 114 20.52 38.17 3.17
CA LEU A 114 19.64 38.18 2.00
C LEU A 114 19.37 39.61 1.49
N GLY A 115 19.26 40.56 2.41
CA GLY A 115 18.73 41.88 2.12
C GLY A 115 17.28 41.84 1.62
N HIS A 116 16.72 43.02 1.35
CA HIS A 116 15.34 43.13 0.87
C HIS A 116 15.14 42.45 -0.49
N GLN A 117 16.07 42.65 -1.42
CA GLN A 117 15.99 42.06 -2.77
C GLN A 117 16.12 40.53 -2.73
N GLY A 118 17.03 39.97 -1.93
CA GLY A 118 17.17 38.53 -1.81
C GLY A 118 15.92 37.86 -1.22
N LEU A 119 15.31 38.48 -0.19
CA LEU A 119 14.04 38.01 0.39
C LEU A 119 12.93 38.02 -0.67
N LEU A 120 12.79 39.11 -1.42
CA LEU A 120 11.76 39.24 -2.45
C LEU A 120 11.95 38.21 -3.57
N GLN A 121 13.16 38.10 -4.11
CA GLN A 121 13.46 37.13 -5.19
C GLN A 121 13.19 35.70 -4.75
N ARG A 122 13.49 35.39 -3.48
CA ARG A 122 13.27 34.09 -2.89
C ARG A 122 11.79 33.72 -2.80
N VAL A 123 10.98 34.57 -2.17
CA VAL A 123 9.52 34.34 -2.07
C VAL A 123 8.89 34.30 -3.46
N LEU A 124 9.28 35.22 -4.35
CA LEU A 124 8.77 35.26 -5.73
C LEU A 124 9.12 34.00 -6.51
N HIS A 125 10.33 33.46 -6.34
CA HIS A 125 10.74 32.19 -6.93
C HIS A 125 9.86 31.04 -6.47
N CYS A 126 9.66 30.87 -5.16
CA CYS A 126 8.80 29.82 -4.60
C CYS A 126 7.35 29.90 -5.09
N LEU A 127 6.77 31.10 -5.15
CA LEU A 127 5.41 31.31 -5.65
C LEU A 127 5.30 31.01 -7.15
N ARG A 128 6.32 31.37 -7.96
CA ARG A 128 6.36 31.02 -9.38
C ARG A 128 6.43 29.50 -9.61
N LEU A 129 7.22 28.78 -8.82
CA LEU A 129 7.29 27.32 -8.92
C LEU A 129 5.93 26.67 -8.65
N SER A 130 5.23 27.16 -7.62
CA SER A 130 3.91 26.67 -7.22
C SER A 130 2.85 27.00 -8.26
N GLU A 131 2.82 28.24 -8.77
CA GLU A 131 1.92 28.66 -9.85
C GLU A 131 2.16 27.84 -11.12
N MET A 132 3.41 27.61 -11.49
CA MET A 132 3.75 26.82 -12.66
C MET A 132 3.30 25.37 -12.52
N LEU A 133 3.48 24.74 -11.35
CA LEU A 133 2.95 23.40 -11.13
C LEU A 133 1.42 23.40 -11.20
N ARG A 134 0.74 24.36 -10.55
CA ARG A 134 -0.71 24.48 -10.58
C ARG A 134 -1.24 24.56 -12.01
N GLU A 135 -0.63 25.41 -12.85
CA GLU A 135 -0.99 25.57 -14.27
C GLU A 135 -0.82 24.29 -15.09
N ARG A 136 0.19 23.48 -14.76
CA ARG A 136 0.43 22.20 -15.40
C ARG A 136 -0.59 21.15 -14.96
N LEU A 137 -0.93 21.10 -13.67
CA LEU A 137 -1.92 20.17 -13.13
C LEU A 137 -3.34 20.46 -13.63
N ASP A 138 -3.70 21.74 -13.78
CA ASP A 138 -5.00 22.15 -14.35
C ASP A 138 -5.21 21.61 -15.80
N GLN A 139 -4.16 21.13 -16.48
CA GLN A 139 -4.23 20.55 -17.84
C GLN A 139 -4.43 19.03 -17.84
N VAL A 140 -4.45 18.39 -16.66
CA VAL A 140 -4.50 16.93 -16.51
C VAL A 140 -5.85 16.56 -15.91
N ALA A 141 -6.67 15.83 -16.66
CA ALA A 141 -8.03 15.48 -16.23
C ALA A 141 -8.04 14.47 -15.08
N GLU A 142 -7.03 13.60 -15.02
CA GLU A 142 -6.91 12.55 -14.00
C GLU A 142 -6.33 13.07 -12.67
N ILE A 143 -6.10 14.37 -12.55
CA ILE A 143 -5.60 15.02 -11.33
C ILE A 143 -6.61 16.02 -10.82
N GLU A 144 -7.00 15.83 -9.57
CA GLU A 144 -7.75 16.82 -8.83
C GLU A 144 -6.80 17.66 -7.98
N VAL A 145 -6.90 18.98 -8.12
CA VAL A 145 -6.20 19.91 -7.23
C VAL A 145 -7.11 20.27 -6.05
N VAL A 146 -6.72 19.84 -4.86
CA VAL A 146 -7.45 20.06 -3.62
C VAL A 146 -7.27 21.51 -3.16
N GLY A 147 -8.39 22.15 -2.81
CA GLY A 147 -8.43 23.50 -2.29
C GLY A 147 -9.26 24.43 -3.18
N ARG A 148 -8.99 25.73 -3.10
CA ARG A 148 -9.81 26.73 -3.81
C ARG A 148 -9.44 26.79 -5.30
N PRO A 149 -10.42 27.03 -6.20
CA PRO A 149 -10.13 27.37 -7.59
C PRO A 149 -9.30 28.65 -7.70
N ARG A 150 -8.57 28.79 -8.82
CA ARG A 150 -7.76 29.98 -9.08
C ARG A 150 -8.62 31.24 -9.09
N ALA A 151 -8.09 32.32 -8.56
CA ALA A 151 -8.80 33.59 -8.57
C ALA A 151 -9.04 34.08 -10.01
N VAL A 152 -10.27 34.48 -10.28
CA VAL A 152 -10.70 34.98 -11.58
C VAL A 152 -11.04 36.46 -11.48
N SER A 153 -10.62 37.23 -12.48
CA SER A 153 -11.01 38.63 -12.65
C SER A 153 -12.51 38.77 -12.93
N LYS A 154 -13.02 40.01 -12.81
CA LYS A 154 -14.42 40.32 -13.16
C LYS A 154 -14.77 40.03 -14.63
N GLU A 155 -13.77 39.90 -15.48
CA GLU A 155 -13.89 39.64 -16.91
C GLU A 155 -13.76 38.13 -17.25
N GLY A 156 -13.68 37.26 -16.23
CA GLY A 156 -13.57 35.81 -16.41
C GLY A 156 -12.15 35.31 -16.68
N GLN A 157 -11.13 36.18 -16.71
CA GLN A 157 -9.72 35.78 -16.88
C GLN A 157 -9.09 35.37 -15.56
N VAL A 158 -8.38 34.24 -15.54
CA VAL A 158 -7.61 33.77 -14.39
C VAL A 158 -6.49 34.77 -14.09
N LEU A 159 -6.40 35.21 -12.83
CA LEU A 159 -5.38 36.13 -12.37
C LEU A 159 -4.07 35.38 -12.08
N SER A 160 -2.95 35.95 -12.53
CA SER A 160 -1.61 35.40 -12.29
C SER A 160 -0.83 36.19 -11.24
N LEU A 161 0.23 35.59 -10.71
CA LEU A 161 1.23 36.26 -9.89
C LEU A 161 1.85 37.45 -10.64
N ALA A 162 2.04 37.35 -11.96
CA ALA A 162 2.56 38.45 -12.77
C ALA A 162 1.62 39.67 -12.77
N ASP A 163 0.30 39.44 -12.78
CA ASP A 163 -0.68 40.53 -12.69
C ASP A 163 -0.58 41.27 -11.35
N VAL A 164 -0.40 40.54 -10.26
CA VAL A 164 -0.38 41.08 -8.90
C VAL A 164 0.96 41.74 -8.55
N VAL A 165 2.06 41.27 -9.13
CA VAL A 165 3.37 41.91 -8.96
C VAL A 165 3.47 43.22 -9.76
N THR A 166 2.82 43.28 -10.93
CA THR A 166 2.87 44.48 -11.79
C THR A 166 1.82 45.53 -11.43
N LYS A 167 0.64 45.11 -10.98
CA LYS A 167 -0.46 46.00 -10.59
C LYS A 167 -0.50 46.09 -9.07
N SER A 168 -0.52 47.30 -8.51
CA SER A 168 -0.75 47.46 -7.07
C SER A 168 -2.16 46.98 -6.70
N VAL A 169 -2.27 45.81 -6.10
CA VAL A 169 -3.53 45.22 -5.64
C VAL A 169 -3.62 45.19 -4.11
N GLY A 170 -4.86 45.12 -3.61
CA GLY A 170 -5.14 44.98 -2.19
C GLY A 170 -4.70 43.60 -1.65
N THR A 171 -4.40 43.55 -0.35
CA THR A 171 -3.91 42.35 0.33
C THR A 171 -4.84 41.14 0.24
N LEU A 172 -6.15 41.35 0.29
CA LEU A 172 -7.12 40.27 0.21
C LEU A 172 -7.07 39.60 -1.17
N LEU A 173 -7.08 40.40 -2.24
CA LEU A 173 -6.95 39.90 -3.60
C LEU A 173 -5.57 39.26 -3.83
N LEU A 174 -4.50 39.80 -3.23
CA LEU A 174 -3.18 39.18 -3.27
C LEU A 174 -3.24 37.74 -2.74
N PHE A 175 -3.84 37.51 -1.58
CA PHE A 175 -3.94 36.17 -0.99
C PHE A 175 -4.83 35.23 -1.81
N ASP A 176 -5.88 35.75 -2.43
CA ASP A 176 -6.73 34.96 -3.33
C ASP A 176 -5.98 34.52 -4.60
N VAL A 177 -5.05 35.34 -5.10
CA VAL A 177 -4.32 35.05 -6.35
C VAL A 177 -3.08 34.18 -6.14
N VAL A 178 -2.32 34.41 -5.06
CA VAL A 178 -1.08 33.67 -4.85
C VAL A 178 -1.36 32.23 -4.42
N VAL A 179 -0.63 31.29 -5.01
CA VAL A 179 -0.71 29.87 -4.69
C VAL A 179 0.59 29.44 -4.01
N PRO A 180 0.70 29.53 -2.66
CA PRO A 180 1.91 29.14 -1.95
C PRO A 180 2.07 27.63 -1.76
N VAL A 181 0.97 26.89 -1.86
CA VAL A 181 0.88 25.44 -1.68
C VAL A 181 0.03 24.88 -2.80
N VAL A 182 0.47 23.79 -3.41
CA VAL A 182 -0.32 23.03 -4.38
C VAL A 182 -0.50 21.63 -3.83
N THR A 183 -1.74 21.24 -3.57
CA THR A 183 -2.08 19.90 -3.07
C THR A 183 -2.98 19.23 -4.07
N PHE A 184 -2.67 18.00 -4.44
CA PHE A 184 -3.37 17.30 -5.52
C PHE A 184 -3.40 15.79 -5.29
N ARG A 185 -4.36 15.12 -5.92
CA ARG A 185 -4.49 13.67 -5.91
C ARG A 185 -4.83 13.13 -7.30
N TYR A 186 -4.44 11.90 -7.55
CA TYR A 186 -4.86 11.11 -8.69
C TYR A 186 -6.29 10.59 -8.48
N LEU A 187 -7.12 10.80 -9.49
CA LEU A 187 -8.45 10.23 -9.64
C LEU A 187 -8.44 9.21 -10.78
N PRO A 188 -8.77 7.94 -10.51
CA PRO A 188 -8.97 6.97 -11.58
C PRO A 188 -10.17 7.36 -12.45
N GLU A 189 -10.10 7.06 -13.74
CA GLU A 189 -11.13 7.39 -14.75
C GLU A 189 -12.55 6.88 -14.37
N GLU A 190 -12.63 5.83 -13.55
CA GLU A 190 -13.89 5.28 -13.02
C GLU A 190 -14.58 6.21 -12.01
N ALA A 191 -13.80 6.91 -11.18
CA ALA A 191 -14.32 7.81 -10.15
C ALA A 191 -14.85 9.13 -10.74
N LEU A 192 -14.34 9.55 -11.90
CA LEU A 192 -14.83 10.75 -12.60
C LEU A 192 -16.29 10.60 -13.06
N VAL A 193 -16.72 9.38 -13.38
CA VAL A 193 -18.12 9.11 -13.78
C VAL A 193 -19.05 9.13 -12.58
N GLU A 194 -18.57 8.74 -11.39
CA GLU A 194 -19.35 8.80 -10.16
C GLU A 194 -19.48 10.25 -9.65
N GLU A 195 -18.40 11.04 -9.70
CA GLU A 195 -18.43 12.47 -9.34
C GLU A 195 -19.30 13.30 -10.30
N GLU A 196 -19.29 13.04 -11.61
CA GLU A 196 -20.19 13.72 -12.58
C GLU A 196 -21.68 13.45 -12.27
N VAL A 197 -22.03 12.23 -11.83
CA VAL A 197 -23.41 11.88 -11.47
C VAL A 197 -23.82 12.49 -10.13
N GLU A 198 -22.90 12.60 -9.17
CA GLU A 198 -23.13 13.29 -7.90
C GLU A 198 -23.27 14.83 -8.07
N GLU A 199 -22.48 15.45 -8.95
CA GLU A 199 -22.61 16.88 -9.26
C GLU A 199 -23.93 17.19 -10.01
N GLU A 200 -24.32 16.35 -10.99
CA GLU A 200 -25.61 16.52 -11.69
C GLU A 200 -26.81 16.36 -10.74
N THR A 201 -26.75 15.43 -9.79
CA THR A 201 -27.82 15.24 -8.80
C THR A 201 -27.92 16.38 -7.79
N GLN A 202 -26.78 16.96 -7.36
CA GLN A 202 -26.77 18.14 -6.49
C GLN A 202 -27.26 19.42 -7.19
N GLU A 203 -26.97 19.61 -8.49
CA GLU A 203 -27.50 20.72 -9.27
C GLU A 203 -29.03 20.61 -9.47
N GLU A 204 -29.57 19.40 -9.66
CA GLU A 204 -31.01 19.15 -9.76
C GLU A 204 -31.75 19.39 -8.41
N GLU A 205 -31.17 19.02 -7.27
CA GLU A 205 -31.76 19.33 -5.95
C GLU A 205 -31.77 20.85 -5.67
N SER A 206 -30.70 21.56 -6.04
CA SER A 206 -30.60 23.02 -5.84
C SER A 206 -31.61 23.83 -6.66
N THR A 207 -32.03 23.29 -7.82
CA THR A 207 -33.01 23.95 -8.70
C THR A 207 -34.46 23.68 -8.29
N THR A 208 -34.71 22.62 -7.52
CA THR A 208 -36.05 22.24 -7.07
C THR A 208 -36.48 22.98 -5.80
N GLU A 209 -35.55 23.39 -4.94
CA GLU A 209 -35.86 24.13 -3.70
C GLU A 209 -36.26 25.60 -3.91
N ILE A 210 -35.93 26.21 -5.06
CA ILE A 210 -36.22 27.63 -5.33
C ILE A 210 -37.70 27.88 -5.72
N ALA A 211 -38.48 26.82 -5.98
CA ALA A 211 -39.85 26.96 -6.49
C ALA A 211 -40.98 26.96 -5.44
N SER A 212 -40.69 26.84 -4.13
CA SER A 212 -41.74 26.57 -3.12
C SER A 212 -41.91 27.59 -1.97
N GLU A 213 -41.32 28.79 -2.05
CA GLU A 213 -41.60 29.84 -1.05
C GLU A 213 -42.05 31.15 -1.69
N THR A 214 -43.33 31.25 -2.05
CA THR A 214 -44.03 32.53 -2.09
C THR A 214 -45.53 32.32 -1.92
N GLU A 215 -46.03 32.24 -0.69
CA GLU A 215 -47.34 32.79 -0.35
C GLU A 215 -47.61 32.92 1.16
N SER A 216 -47.82 34.18 1.55
CA SER A 216 -48.71 34.66 2.64
C SER A 216 -48.26 34.63 4.11
N LYS A 217 -48.14 35.84 4.69
CA LYS A 217 -48.43 36.12 6.10
C LYS A 217 -49.05 37.51 6.24
N ARG A 218 -50.30 37.59 6.70
CA ARG A 218 -50.84 38.70 7.51
C ARG A 218 -51.89 38.19 8.51
N ASP A 219 -51.60 38.50 9.77
CA ASP A 219 -52.49 39.05 10.82
C ASP A 219 -53.73 38.26 11.29
N THR A 220 -53.64 37.62 12.46
CA THR A 220 -54.12 38.10 13.81
C THR A 220 -54.39 36.92 14.77
N PRO A 221 -54.34 37.12 16.11
CA PRO A 221 -54.44 36.06 17.11
C PRO A 221 -55.83 35.98 17.78
N ASP A 222 -56.29 34.79 18.15
CA ASP A 222 -57.23 34.66 19.28
C ASP A 222 -57.28 33.24 19.88
N GLU A 223 -57.79 33.22 21.11
CA GLU A 223 -57.65 32.27 22.23
C GLU A 223 -58.21 30.84 22.09
N SER A 224 -57.76 30.01 23.05
CA SER A 224 -58.53 29.04 23.87
C SER A 224 -58.46 27.52 23.59
N ASP A 225 -57.89 26.85 24.62
CA ASP A 225 -58.45 25.72 25.38
C ASP A 225 -58.38 24.25 24.90
N SER A 226 -57.98 23.43 25.89
CA SER A 226 -58.28 22.01 26.13
C SER A 226 -57.57 20.90 25.32
N SER A 227 -56.59 20.29 26.01
CA SER A 227 -56.40 18.85 26.24
C SER A 227 -57.02 17.82 25.28
N LYS A 228 -56.17 16.92 24.75
CA LYS A 228 -56.38 15.46 24.73
C LYS A 228 -55.13 14.71 24.25
N GLU A 229 -54.66 13.80 25.10
CA GLU A 229 -53.85 12.64 24.69
C GLU A 229 -54.65 11.77 23.72
N LYS A 230 -53.98 11.22 22.70
CA LYS A 230 -54.18 9.85 22.23
C LYS A 230 -52.99 9.37 21.40
N THR A 231 -52.48 8.23 21.84
CA THR A 231 -51.51 7.31 21.26
C THR A 231 -52.08 6.64 20.00
N GLU A 232 -51.19 6.32 19.05
CA GLU A 232 -51.18 5.21 18.06
C GLU A 232 -50.21 5.63 16.94
N GLU A 233 -48.93 5.23 17.03
CA GLU A 233 -48.36 4.11 16.26
C GLU A 233 -48.68 4.17 14.76
N GLU A 234 -47.73 4.64 13.95
CA GLU A 234 -47.49 4.12 12.61
C GLU A 234 -46.03 4.41 12.19
N THR A 235 -45.32 3.30 12.01
CA THR A 235 -44.03 3.06 11.36
C THR A 235 -43.54 4.12 10.35
N GLU A 236 -42.43 4.78 10.68
CA GLU A 236 -41.41 5.14 9.69
C GLU A 236 -40.13 4.41 10.07
N ALA A 237 -39.86 3.33 9.34
CA ALA A 237 -38.57 2.68 9.34
C ALA A 237 -37.56 3.70 8.83
N ALA A 238 -36.69 4.17 9.72
CA ALA A 238 -35.49 4.89 9.36
C ALA A 238 -34.74 4.03 8.33
N ALA A 239 -34.65 4.55 7.11
CA ALA A 239 -33.71 4.06 6.12
C ALA A 239 -32.33 4.12 6.79
N LEU A 240 -31.78 2.93 6.99
CA LEU A 240 -30.41 2.74 7.44
C LEU A 240 -29.52 3.49 6.46
N ASP A 241 -28.66 4.35 7.02
CA ASP A 241 -27.51 4.92 6.35
C ASP A 241 -26.82 3.84 5.51
N GLU A 242 -26.90 3.95 4.18
CA GLU A 242 -25.97 3.24 3.32
C GLU A 242 -24.60 3.90 3.56
N GLU A 243 -23.73 3.21 4.30
CA GLU A 243 -22.33 3.61 4.40
C GLU A 243 -21.74 3.71 2.98
N PRO A 244 -21.11 4.84 2.61
CA PRO A 244 -20.51 4.99 1.29
C PRO A 244 -19.44 3.92 1.12
N VAL A 245 -19.38 3.34 -0.08
CA VAL A 245 -18.53 2.21 -0.49
C VAL A 245 -17.07 2.41 -0.02
N LEU A 246 -16.75 1.85 1.15
CA LEU A 246 -15.51 2.08 1.89
C LEU A 246 -14.26 1.49 1.21
N HIS A 247 -14.44 0.62 0.20
CA HIS A 247 -13.35 -0.12 -0.43
C HIS A 247 -12.58 0.67 -1.51
N ASP A 248 -13.18 1.65 -2.19
CA ASP A 248 -12.49 2.33 -3.29
C ASP A 248 -11.54 3.44 -2.80
N THR A 249 -11.84 4.04 -1.64
CA THR A 249 -10.98 5.03 -1.00
C THR A 249 -9.61 4.47 -0.61
N SER A 250 -9.56 3.25 -0.07
CA SER A 250 -8.30 2.58 0.32
C SER A 250 -7.39 2.29 -0.87
N TYR A 251 -7.96 1.76 -1.97
CA TYR A 251 -7.17 1.47 -3.17
C TYR A 251 -6.65 2.76 -3.81
N ARG A 252 -7.50 3.79 -3.93
CA ARG A 252 -7.08 5.12 -4.40
C ARG A 252 -6.00 5.75 -3.53
N ASN A 253 -6.08 5.59 -2.20
CA ASN A 253 -5.05 6.05 -1.29
C ASN A 253 -3.71 5.33 -1.51
N ASN A 254 -3.74 4.03 -1.83
CA ASN A 254 -2.55 3.27 -2.18
C ASN A 254 -1.95 3.75 -3.51
N LEU A 255 -2.78 4.03 -4.53
CA LEU A 255 -2.34 4.60 -5.81
C LEU A 255 -1.64 5.95 -5.63
N ASN A 256 -2.24 6.86 -4.85
CA ASN A 256 -1.65 8.16 -4.53
C ASN A 256 -0.36 8.04 -3.71
N SER A 257 -0.32 7.11 -2.75
CA SER A 257 0.89 6.83 -1.95
C SER A 257 2.03 6.31 -2.82
N TRP A 258 1.74 5.40 -3.76
CA TRP A 258 2.71 4.92 -4.72
C TRP A 258 3.20 6.05 -5.64
N LEU A 259 2.28 6.88 -6.15
CA LEU A 259 2.62 8.02 -6.99
C LEU A 259 3.58 8.99 -6.25
N ALA A 260 3.29 9.31 -4.99
CA ALA A 260 4.14 10.16 -4.17
C ALA A 260 5.55 9.58 -3.98
N GLN A 261 5.65 8.28 -3.70
CA GLN A 261 6.94 7.61 -3.53
C GLN A 261 7.76 7.62 -4.82
N VAL A 262 7.13 7.34 -5.95
CA VAL A 262 7.79 7.29 -7.25
C VAL A 262 8.23 8.67 -7.71
N LEU A 263 7.38 9.70 -7.57
CA LEU A 263 7.73 11.07 -7.90
C LEU A 263 8.87 11.60 -7.03
N ASN A 264 8.87 11.32 -5.72
CA ASN A 264 9.96 11.72 -4.83
C ASN A 264 11.27 10.96 -5.11
N ARG A 265 11.19 9.71 -5.56
CA ARG A 265 12.37 8.94 -5.98
C ARG A 265 12.99 9.53 -7.25
N ASP A 266 12.15 9.84 -8.23
CA ASP A 266 12.60 10.27 -9.56
C ASP A 266 13.02 11.75 -9.54
N ILE A 267 12.26 12.61 -8.84
CA ILE A 267 12.50 14.06 -8.72
C ILE A 267 12.58 14.46 -7.23
N PRO A 268 13.64 14.07 -6.50
CA PRO A 268 13.79 14.37 -5.07
C PRO A 268 13.91 15.87 -4.77
N ARG A 269 14.24 16.68 -5.78
CA ARG A 269 14.32 18.14 -5.65
C ARG A 269 12.96 18.82 -5.58
N ALA A 270 11.88 18.17 -6.02
CA ALA A 270 10.53 18.70 -5.84
C ALA A 270 10.10 18.65 -4.37
N ALA A 271 10.60 17.66 -3.62
CA ALA A 271 10.31 17.45 -2.20
C ALA A 271 8.81 17.50 -1.91
N LEU A 272 8.07 16.53 -2.47
CA LEU A 272 6.64 16.39 -2.27
C LEU A 272 6.37 15.73 -0.91
N ASP A 273 5.40 16.25 -0.18
CA ASP A 273 4.89 15.61 1.03
C ASP A 273 3.66 14.76 0.70
N LEU A 274 3.45 13.68 1.44
CA LEU A 274 2.21 12.89 1.40
C LEU A 274 1.38 13.26 2.62
N LEU A 275 0.17 13.76 2.39
CA LEU A 275 -0.79 14.12 3.44
C LEU A 275 -2.01 13.21 3.38
N ASP A 276 -2.61 12.95 4.53
CA ASP A 276 -3.92 12.33 4.63
C ASP A 276 -4.92 13.42 5.04
N LEU A 277 -5.89 13.72 4.17
CA LEU A 277 -6.81 14.84 4.33
C LEU A 277 -8.25 14.34 4.32
N ASP A 278 -9.04 14.61 5.34
CA ASP A 278 -10.48 14.31 5.30
C ASP A 278 -11.23 15.41 4.51
N PRO A 279 -12.10 15.10 3.52
CA PRO A 279 -12.52 13.77 3.03
C PRO A 279 -11.71 13.24 1.82
N TYR A 280 -10.62 13.91 1.45
CA TYR A 280 -9.87 13.62 0.22
C TYR A 280 -8.96 12.37 0.25
N GLY A 281 -8.60 11.86 1.43
CA GLY A 281 -7.61 10.79 1.61
C GLY A 281 -6.18 11.21 1.30
N ALA A 282 -5.40 10.30 0.72
CA ALA A 282 -3.98 10.49 0.46
C ALA A 282 -3.72 11.48 -0.70
N CYS A 283 -3.11 12.62 -0.38
CA CYS A 283 -2.84 13.72 -1.31
C CYS A 283 -1.34 14.08 -1.33
N LEU A 284 -0.85 14.49 -2.50
CA LEU A 284 0.50 14.98 -2.70
C LEU A 284 0.52 16.50 -2.51
N ARG A 285 1.44 16.99 -1.68
CA ARG A 285 1.62 18.42 -1.40
C ARG A 285 2.96 18.92 -1.88
N PHE A 286 2.93 20.02 -2.63
CA PHE A 286 4.08 20.77 -3.08
C PHE A 286 4.10 22.16 -2.43
N CYS A 287 5.09 22.42 -1.58
CA CYS A 287 5.28 23.72 -0.93
C CYS A 287 6.75 24.19 -1.00
N PRO A 288 7.15 24.84 -2.11
CA PRO A 288 8.51 25.38 -2.28
C PRO A 288 8.94 26.40 -1.24
N LEU A 289 8.00 27.03 -0.53
CA LEU A 289 8.34 27.93 0.57
C LEU A 289 9.06 27.18 1.71
N GLU A 290 8.68 25.93 1.96
CA GLU A 290 9.27 25.12 3.02
C GLU A 290 10.50 24.33 2.53
N SER A 291 10.43 23.78 1.32
CA SER A 291 11.44 22.87 0.80
C SER A 291 12.42 23.51 -0.18
N GLY A 292 12.01 24.52 -0.95
CA GLY A 292 12.74 25.01 -2.12
C GLY A 292 14.16 25.49 -1.82
N HIS A 293 14.39 26.10 -0.65
CA HIS A 293 15.70 26.58 -0.19
C HIS A 293 16.67 25.46 0.18
N VAL A 294 16.13 24.33 0.63
CA VAL A 294 16.89 23.16 1.11
C VAL A 294 17.30 22.29 -0.07
N TYR A 295 16.35 22.04 -0.98
CA TYR A 295 16.55 21.15 -2.13
C TYR A 295 17.06 21.88 -3.39
N GLY A 296 17.02 23.22 -3.39
CA GLY A 296 17.45 24.02 -4.54
C GLY A 296 16.52 23.87 -5.74
N THR A 297 15.21 23.73 -5.49
CA THR A 297 14.20 23.48 -6.52
C THR A 297 14.16 24.63 -7.54
N THR A 298 14.18 24.26 -8.82
CA THR A 298 14.18 25.18 -9.97
C THR A 298 12.96 24.96 -10.84
N THR A 299 12.74 25.84 -11.80
CA THR A 299 11.66 25.69 -12.79
C THR A 299 11.85 24.45 -13.66
N GLN A 300 13.09 24.05 -13.91
CA GLN A 300 13.38 22.81 -14.64
C GLN A 300 12.91 21.58 -13.85
N ASP A 301 13.15 21.54 -12.53
CA ASP A 301 12.72 20.41 -11.69
C ASP A 301 11.19 20.27 -11.68
N VAL A 302 10.43 21.38 -11.72
CA VAL A 302 8.96 21.34 -11.80
C VAL A 302 8.46 20.86 -13.16
N GLU A 303 9.13 21.24 -14.25
CA GLU A 303 8.81 20.72 -15.58
C GLU A 303 9.15 19.22 -15.69
N GLU A 304 10.27 18.79 -15.13
CA GLU A 304 10.63 17.38 -15.05
C GLU A 304 9.66 16.59 -14.17
N LEU A 305 9.19 17.18 -13.05
CA LEU A 305 8.13 16.62 -12.21
C LEU A 305 6.84 16.41 -13.00
N TYR A 306 6.39 17.41 -13.76
CA TYR A 306 5.19 17.30 -14.59
C TYR A 306 5.33 16.19 -15.65
N ASN A 307 6.45 16.15 -16.36
CA ASN A 307 6.71 15.10 -17.35
C ASN A 307 6.81 13.70 -16.71
N CYS A 308 7.33 13.60 -15.48
CA CYS A 308 7.37 12.37 -14.71
C CYS A 308 5.96 11.94 -14.28
N LEU A 309 5.15 12.88 -13.80
CA LEU A 309 3.75 12.67 -13.44
C LEU A 309 2.96 12.07 -14.61
N LEU A 310 3.02 12.67 -15.80
CA LEU A 310 2.30 12.16 -16.98
C LEU A 310 2.68 10.72 -17.33
N LYS A 311 3.97 10.36 -17.21
CA LYS A 311 4.43 8.98 -17.47
C LYS A 311 3.85 7.99 -16.46
N HIS A 312 3.84 8.36 -15.18
CA HIS A 312 3.33 7.49 -14.11
C HIS A 312 1.80 7.43 -14.10
N LEU A 313 1.11 8.49 -14.52
CA LEU A 313 -0.34 8.48 -14.75
C LEU A 313 -0.74 7.48 -15.84
N ALA A 314 0.04 7.37 -16.93
CA ALA A 314 -0.21 6.35 -17.95
C ALA A 314 -0.14 4.93 -17.37
N ILE A 315 0.80 4.67 -16.46
CA ILE A 315 0.94 3.37 -15.76
C ILE A 315 -0.22 3.14 -14.79
N LEU A 316 -0.62 4.16 -14.02
CA LEU A 316 -1.76 4.06 -13.09
C LEU A 316 -3.05 3.76 -13.85
N ASN A 317 -3.34 4.52 -14.90
CA ASN A 317 -4.52 4.34 -15.75
C ASN A 317 -4.53 2.94 -16.39
N ALA A 318 -3.39 2.48 -16.91
CA ALA A 318 -3.26 1.12 -17.44
C ALA A 318 -3.50 0.06 -16.35
N THR A 319 -2.93 0.23 -15.16
CA THR A 319 -3.09 -0.71 -14.04
C THR A 319 -4.55 -0.80 -13.61
N VAL A 320 -5.25 0.32 -13.45
CA VAL A 320 -6.67 0.36 -13.07
C VAL A 320 -7.54 -0.35 -14.12
N ARG A 321 -7.35 -0.05 -15.42
CA ARG A 321 -8.06 -0.75 -16.51
C ARG A 321 -7.79 -2.26 -16.55
N GLN A 322 -6.53 -2.65 -16.38
CA GLN A 322 -6.11 -4.05 -16.42
C GLN A 322 -6.57 -4.81 -15.17
N LYS A 323 -6.74 -4.15 -14.02
CA LYS A 323 -7.24 -4.76 -12.78
C LYS A 323 -8.62 -5.37 -12.94
N ARG A 324 -9.51 -4.74 -13.72
CA ARG A 324 -10.83 -5.31 -14.07
C ARG A 324 -10.69 -6.61 -14.87
N LYS A 325 -9.91 -6.58 -15.95
CA LYS A 325 -9.64 -7.78 -16.78
C LYS A 325 -8.97 -8.89 -15.97
N PHE A 326 -8.08 -8.52 -15.06
CA PHE A 326 -7.38 -9.45 -14.17
C PHE A 326 -8.34 -10.16 -13.23
N ARG A 327 -9.28 -9.42 -12.60
CA ARG A 327 -10.33 -9.99 -11.78
C ARG A 327 -11.22 -10.96 -12.58
N ASP A 328 -11.62 -10.58 -13.79
CA ASP A 328 -12.45 -11.41 -14.67
C ASP A 328 -11.73 -12.68 -15.13
N ALA A 329 -10.44 -12.60 -15.41
CA ALA A 329 -9.61 -13.74 -15.77
C ALA A 329 -9.44 -14.72 -14.60
N LEU A 330 -9.21 -14.22 -13.40
CA LEU A 330 -9.10 -15.04 -12.19
C LEU A 330 -10.43 -15.76 -11.86
N ALA A 331 -11.57 -15.09 -12.04
CA ALA A 331 -12.89 -15.68 -11.76
C ALA A 331 -13.21 -16.93 -12.63
N LYS A 332 -12.50 -17.14 -13.74
CA LYS A 332 -12.64 -18.34 -14.59
C LYS A 332 -12.01 -19.59 -13.96
N HIS A 333 -11.13 -19.43 -12.97
CA HIS A 333 -10.32 -20.50 -12.39
C HIS A 333 -10.63 -20.68 -10.90
N ALA A 334 -11.13 -21.86 -10.52
CA ALA A 334 -11.45 -22.16 -9.12
C ALA A 334 -10.20 -22.29 -8.22
N ASN A 335 -9.03 -22.56 -8.81
CA ASN A 335 -7.75 -22.72 -8.10
C ASN A 335 -7.03 -21.40 -7.84
N LEU A 336 -7.55 -20.27 -8.32
CA LEU A 336 -6.94 -18.96 -8.09
C LEU A 336 -7.92 -18.07 -7.34
N GLU A 337 -7.42 -17.49 -6.26
CA GLU A 337 -8.17 -16.56 -5.45
C GLU A 337 -7.51 -15.18 -5.54
N LEU A 338 -8.32 -14.15 -5.81
CA LEU A 338 -7.88 -12.75 -5.70
C LEU A 338 -7.88 -12.37 -4.22
N VAL A 339 -6.74 -11.90 -3.74
CA VAL A 339 -6.54 -11.52 -2.34
C VAL A 339 -6.11 -10.07 -2.25
N GLU A 340 -6.71 -9.33 -1.32
CA GLU A 340 -6.32 -7.96 -1.03
C GLU A 340 -5.01 -7.93 -0.23
N VAL A 341 -4.09 -7.07 -0.67
CA VAL A 341 -2.79 -6.89 -0.04
C VAL A 341 -2.77 -5.48 0.55
N CYS A 342 -2.58 -5.37 1.87
CA CYS A 342 -2.54 -4.09 2.54
C CYS A 342 -1.47 -3.16 1.92
N HIS A 343 -1.83 -1.88 1.77
CA HIS A 343 -0.95 -0.83 1.25
C HIS A 343 -0.38 -1.11 -0.16
N TRP A 344 -1.15 -1.80 -1.00
CA TRP A 344 -0.71 -2.19 -2.34
C TRP A 344 -1.48 -1.47 -3.45
N ALA A 345 -0.74 -0.87 -4.36
CA ALA A 345 -1.27 -0.03 -5.44
C ALA A 345 -1.39 -0.76 -6.79
N GLY A 346 -1.00 -2.04 -6.87
CA GLY A 346 -1.00 -2.83 -8.11
C GLY A 346 -2.30 -3.56 -8.43
N LEU A 347 -2.20 -4.58 -9.30
CA LEU A 347 -3.33 -5.46 -9.65
C LEU A 347 -3.91 -6.21 -8.45
N GLY A 348 -3.06 -6.58 -7.48
CA GLY A 348 -3.46 -7.26 -6.23
C GLY A 348 -2.58 -8.46 -5.89
N GLY A 349 -3.05 -9.30 -4.97
CA GLY A 349 -2.45 -10.59 -4.65
C GLY A 349 -3.24 -11.72 -5.31
N VAL A 350 -2.57 -12.77 -5.77
CA VAL A 350 -3.21 -14.02 -6.20
C VAL A 350 -2.69 -15.16 -5.37
N ARG A 351 -3.61 -15.92 -4.80
CA ARG A 351 -3.31 -17.14 -4.06
C ARG A 351 -3.67 -18.34 -4.92
N PHE A 352 -2.75 -19.28 -5.01
CA PHE A 352 -3.04 -20.59 -5.59
C PHE A 352 -3.64 -21.50 -4.51
N VAL A 353 -4.82 -22.05 -4.81
CA VAL A 353 -5.60 -22.92 -3.95
C VAL A 353 -5.64 -24.32 -4.59
N PRO A 354 -4.93 -25.30 -4.01
CA PRO A 354 -5.02 -26.71 -4.40
C PRO A 354 -6.46 -27.23 -4.40
N ASP A 355 -6.77 -28.20 -5.26
CA ASP A 355 -8.11 -28.79 -5.38
C ASP A 355 -8.68 -29.30 -4.05
N ALA A 356 -7.80 -29.78 -3.16
CA ALA A 356 -8.18 -30.29 -1.84
C ALA A 356 -8.75 -29.21 -0.89
N PHE A 357 -8.43 -27.93 -1.14
CA PHE A 357 -8.80 -26.81 -0.28
C PHE A 357 -9.89 -25.91 -0.89
N VAL A 358 -10.25 -26.12 -2.16
CA VAL A 358 -11.32 -25.37 -2.83
C VAL A 358 -12.63 -25.52 -2.04
N GLY A 359 -13.22 -24.39 -1.66
CA GLY A 359 -14.50 -24.33 -0.92
C GLY A 359 -14.41 -24.60 0.60
N HIS A 360 -13.23 -24.84 1.17
CA HIS A 360 -13.04 -25.14 2.60
C HIS A 360 -12.06 -24.19 3.32
N MET A 361 -11.77 -23.05 2.70
CA MET A 361 -10.67 -22.17 3.12
C MET A 361 -10.87 -21.55 4.51
N ASP A 362 -12.12 -21.24 4.88
CA ASP A 362 -12.47 -20.70 6.21
C ASP A 362 -12.33 -21.73 7.34
N SER A 363 -12.25 -23.02 6.99
CA SER A 363 -12.18 -24.14 7.93
C SER A 363 -10.79 -24.79 8.01
N LEU A 364 -9.76 -24.14 7.45
CA LEU A 364 -8.41 -24.70 7.42
C LEU A 364 -7.78 -24.74 8.82
N ASP A 365 -7.31 -25.92 9.20
CA ASP A 365 -6.44 -26.11 10.36
C ASP A 365 -5.11 -25.36 10.17
N GLU A 366 -4.45 -24.97 11.27
CA GLU A 366 -3.15 -24.28 11.24
C GLU A 366 -2.06 -25.04 10.46
N LYS A 367 -2.12 -26.38 10.44
CA LYS A 367 -1.21 -27.19 9.61
C LYS A 367 -1.48 -27.03 8.12
N ALA A 368 -2.75 -26.98 7.72
CA ALA A 368 -3.15 -26.80 6.34
C ALA A 368 -2.80 -25.39 5.84
N LYS A 369 -2.99 -24.37 6.68
CA LYS A 369 -2.51 -23.00 6.41
C LYS A 369 -1.00 -22.95 6.20
N ALA A 370 -0.22 -23.62 7.05
CA ALA A 370 1.23 -23.68 6.90
C ALA A 370 1.66 -24.37 5.58
N GLN A 371 0.98 -25.45 5.20
CA GLN A 371 1.21 -26.12 3.91
C GLN A 371 0.87 -25.22 2.71
N LEU A 372 -0.27 -24.51 2.79
CA LEU A 372 -0.69 -23.56 1.75
C LEU A 372 0.29 -22.39 1.61
N ASN A 373 0.80 -21.88 2.73
CA ASN A 373 1.83 -20.83 2.75
C ASN A 373 3.15 -21.31 2.17
N GLN A 374 3.56 -22.54 2.49
CA GLN A 374 4.76 -23.14 1.90
C GLN A 374 4.61 -23.27 0.38
N LEU A 375 3.48 -23.80 -0.09
CA LEU A 375 3.20 -23.97 -1.51
C LEU A 375 3.21 -22.63 -2.26
N ASN A 376 2.50 -21.62 -1.75
CA ASN A 376 2.45 -20.31 -2.39
C ASN A 376 3.83 -19.59 -2.33
N SER A 377 4.63 -19.81 -1.29
CA SER A 377 5.99 -19.28 -1.21
C SER A 377 6.92 -19.93 -2.23
N GLU A 378 6.83 -21.26 -2.40
CA GLU A 378 7.56 -22.01 -3.42
C GLU A 378 7.11 -21.64 -4.84
N LEU A 379 5.81 -21.40 -5.04
CA LEU A 379 5.25 -20.87 -6.29
C LEU A 379 5.89 -19.54 -6.64
N VAL A 380 5.94 -18.59 -5.69
CA VAL A 380 6.61 -17.29 -5.91
C VAL A 380 8.08 -17.48 -6.25
N LEU A 381 8.80 -18.40 -5.61
CA LEU A 381 10.21 -18.68 -5.94
C LEU A 381 10.37 -19.23 -7.36
N LYS A 382 9.48 -20.14 -7.79
CA LYS A 382 9.47 -20.68 -9.15
C LYS A 382 9.17 -19.58 -10.16
N LEU A 383 8.16 -18.75 -9.92
CA LEU A 383 7.81 -17.60 -10.76
C LEU A 383 8.95 -16.58 -10.83
N LYS A 384 9.58 -16.24 -9.70
CA LYS A 384 10.76 -15.37 -9.62
C LYS A 384 11.96 -15.84 -10.44
N SER A 385 12.11 -17.16 -10.59
CA SER A 385 13.18 -17.73 -11.42
C SER A 385 12.95 -17.51 -12.91
N THR A 386 11.69 -17.29 -13.32
CA THR A 386 11.31 -16.99 -14.69
C THR A 386 11.31 -15.47 -14.94
N ASP A 387 10.71 -14.71 -14.02
CA ASP A 387 10.67 -13.25 -14.07
C ASP A 387 10.86 -12.65 -12.67
N SER A 388 11.81 -11.73 -12.54
CA SER A 388 12.09 -11.01 -11.30
C SER A 388 10.95 -10.11 -10.80
N ALA A 389 9.96 -9.80 -11.64
CA ALA A 389 8.82 -8.95 -11.28
C ALA A 389 7.88 -9.57 -10.23
N PHE A 390 7.86 -10.90 -10.11
CA PHE A 390 7.02 -11.58 -9.13
C PHE A 390 7.55 -11.36 -7.70
N SER A 391 6.66 -11.08 -6.76
CA SER A 391 7.03 -10.90 -5.35
C SER A 391 6.09 -11.64 -4.41
N LEU A 392 6.60 -11.97 -3.22
CA LEU A 392 5.80 -12.63 -2.19
C LEU A 392 4.97 -11.58 -1.47
N GLY A 393 3.70 -11.87 -1.30
CA GLY A 393 2.82 -11.13 -0.43
C GLY A 393 2.20 -11.96 0.67
N GLU A 394 1.62 -11.20 1.58
CA GLU A 394 0.86 -11.68 2.71
C GLU A 394 -0.39 -10.81 2.78
N SER A 395 -1.52 -11.47 3.03
CA SER A 395 -2.83 -10.85 3.21
C SER A 395 -3.19 -10.74 4.69
N GLU A 396 -4.31 -10.10 5.00
CA GLU A 396 -4.74 -9.84 6.39
C GLU A 396 -4.98 -11.13 7.21
N ASP A 397 -5.29 -12.23 6.53
CA ASP A 397 -5.44 -13.57 7.12
C ASP A 397 -4.10 -14.28 7.43
N GLY A 398 -2.96 -13.66 7.13
CA GLY A 398 -1.62 -14.22 7.34
C GLY A 398 -1.23 -15.30 6.33
N LEU A 399 -1.96 -15.41 5.21
CA LEU A 399 -1.66 -16.38 4.16
C LEU A 399 -0.83 -15.76 3.03
N SER A 400 0.09 -16.56 2.48
CA SER A 400 0.99 -16.16 1.40
C SER A 400 0.25 -16.07 0.06
N CYS A 401 0.59 -15.06 -0.74
CA CYS A 401 0.10 -14.88 -2.10
C CYS A 401 1.21 -14.35 -3.05
N VAL A 402 0.98 -14.46 -4.35
CA VAL A 402 1.80 -13.83 -5.39
C VAL A 402 1.34 -12.38 -5.56
N ARG A 403 2.23 -11.40 -5.35
CA ARG A 403 1.92 -9.97 -5.54
C ARG A 403 2.14 -9.53 -6.99
N PHE A 404 1.15 -8.84 -7.54
CA PHE A 404 1.18 -8.23 -8.87
C PHE A 404 1.21 -6.72 -8.74
N GLY A 405 2.30 -6.11 -9.20
CA GLY A 405 2.54 -4.67 -9.11
C GLY A 405 1.79 -3.84 -10.14
N MET A 406 2.37 -2.70 -10.47
CA MET A 406 1.91 -1.82 -11.53
C MET A 406 2.18 -2.45 -12.90
N VAL A 407 1.25 -2.24 -13.83
CA VAL A 407 1.31 -2.82 -15.17
C VAL A 407 1.00 -1.78 -16.24
N THR A 408 1.47 -2.06 -17.45
CA THR A 408 1.24 -1.26 -18.66
C THR A 408 0.21 -1.93 -19.56
N ASP A 409 -0.32 -1.19 -20.54
CA ASP A 409 -1.42 -1.68 -21.39
C ASP A 409 -1.04 -2.87 -22.29
N ASP A 410 0.25 -3.07 -22.54
CA ASP A 410 0.81 -4.15 -23.39
C ASP A 410 0.87 -5.52 -22.70
N LEU A 411 0.62 -5.58 -21.39
CA LEU A 411 0.65 -6.84 -20.65
C LEU A 411 -0.56 -7.72 -20.99
N ASP A 412 -0.30 -8.97 -21.39
CA ASP A 412 -1.33 -9.98 -21.58
C ASP A 412 -1.71 -10.61 -20.22
N ILE A 413 -2.87 -10.18 -19.73
CA ILE A 413 -3.42 -10.62 -18.45
C ILE A 413 -3.80 -12.11 -18.46
N GLU A 414 -4.26 -12.66 -19.58
CA GLU A 414 -4.67 -14.06 -19.66
C GLU A 414 -3.43 -14.98 -19.66
N GLU A 415 -2.37 -14.58 -20.37
CA GLU A 415 -1.08 -15.29 -20.33
C GLU A 415 -0.48 -15.26 -18.91
N LEU A 416 -0.54 -14.11 -18.25
CA LEU A 416 -0.05 -13.95 -16.88
C LEU A 416 -0.78 -14.86 -15.88
N VAL A 417 -2.11 -14.87 -15.93
CA VAL A 417 -2.94 -15.75 -15.08
C VAL A 417 -2.67 -17.22 -15.41
N GLY A 418 -2.56 -17.56 -16.70
CA GLY A 418 -2.24 -18.91 -17.16
C GLY A 418 -0.87 -19.39 -16.68
N LEU A 419 0.13 -18.51 -16.65
CA LEU A 419 1.48 -18.81 -16.15
C LEU A 419 1.47 -19.14 -14.66
N VAL A 420 0.71 -18.38 -13.86
CA VAL A 420 0.57 -18.61 -12.41
C VAL A 420 -0.16 -19.92 -12.14
N LEU A 421 -1.25 -20.16 -12.87
CA LEU A 421 -2.03 -21.40 -12.75
C LEU A 421 -1.19 -22.62 -13.13
N GLY A 422 -0.52 -22.58 -14.28
CA GLY A 422 0.33 -23.67 -14.74
C GLY A 422 1.48 -23.96 -13.78
N ALA A 423 2.16 -22.92 -13.30
CA ALA A 423 3.23 -23.08 -12.32
C ALA A 423 2.73 -23.67 -10.99
N GLY A 424 1.51 -23.30 -10.56
CA GLY A 424 0.85 -23.80 -9.36
C GLY A 424 0.45 -25.27 -9.48
N ILE A 425 -0.19 -25.67 -10.58
CA ILE A 425 -0.59 -27.06 -10.84
C ILE A 425 0.65 -27.97 -10.91
N GLU A 426 1.69 -27.57 -11.65
CA GLU A 426 2.93 -28.34 -11.73
C GLU A 426 3.60 -28.51 -10.35
N LEU A 427 3.51 -27.47 -9.50
CA LEU A 427 4.05 -27.54 -8.15
C LEU A 427 3.23 -28.48 -7.27
N GLU A 428 1.89 -28.40 -7.34
CA GLU A 428 0.99 -29.31 -6.64
C GLU A 428 1.22 -30.77 -7.04
N GLU A 429 1.37 -31.05 -8.35
CA GLU A 429 1.68 -32.39 -8.86
C GLU A 429 3.06 -32.87 -8.37
N SER A 430 4.06 -31.99 -8.34
CA SER A 430 5.39 -32.31 -7.82
C SER A 430 5.35 -32.64 -6.33
N THR A 431 4.61 -31.87 -5.53
CA THR A 431 4.42 -32.14 -4.10
C THR A 431 3.70 -33.46 -3.87
N LYS A 432 2.59 -33.72 -4.60
CA LYS A 432 1.86 -35.00 -4.54
C LYS A 432 2.75 -36.19 -4.92
N ALA A 433 3.58 -36.05 -5.95
CA ALA A 433 4.52 -37.09 -6.36
C ALA A 433 5.60 -37.36 -5.30
N LEU A 434 6.13 -36.31 -4.66
CA LEU A 434 7.10 -36.43 -3.57
C LEU A 434 6.49 -37.11 -2.33
N GLU A 435 5.25 -36.78 -1.99
CA GLU A 435 4.52 -37.44 -0.89
C GLU A 435 4.29 -38.92 -1.19
N SER A 436 3.85 -39.26 -2.40
CA SER A 436 3.68 -40.66 -2.82
C SER A 436 5.01 -41.44 -2.78
N MET A 437 6.11 -40.85 -3.27
CA MET A 437 7.43 -41.48 -3.18
C MET A 437 7.90 -41.63 -1.73
N SER A 438 7.63 -40.66 -0.86
CA SER A 438 7.95 -40.72 0.57
C SER A 438 7.18 -41.85 1.26
N GLU A 439 5.89 -42.03 0.95
CA GLU A 439 5.08 -43.13 1.44
C GLU A 439 5.59 -44.49 0.94
N LEU A 440 5.91 -44.62 -0.34
CA LEU A 440 6.49 -45.84 -0.91
C LEU A 440 7.82 -46.19 -0.28
N VAL A 441 8.72 -45.21 -0.06
CA VAL A 441 10.00 -45.42 0.62
C VAL A 441 9.77 -45.84 2.07
N LYS A 442 8.84 -45.20 2.77
CA LYS A 442 8.50 -45.56 4.16
C LYS A 442 7.95 -46.99 4.26
N GLN A 443 7.05 -47.38 3.36
CA GLN A 443 6.54 -48.74 3.27
C GLN A 443 7.65 -49.74 2.91
N GLY A 444 8.49 -49.40 1.93
CA GLY A 444 9.64 -50.23 1.54
C GLY A 444 10.64 -50.44 2.68
N ILE A 445 10.90 -49.41 3.50
CA ILE A 445 11.73 -49.54 4.72
C ILE A 445 11.04 -50.44 5.76
N GLN A 446 9.74 -50.29 5.97
CA GLN A 446 8.98 -51.13 6.90
C GLN A 446 8.94 -52.60 6.47
N GLU A 447 8.74 -52.86 5.18
CA GLU A 447 8.73 -54.21 4.62
C GLU A 447 10.12 -54.85 4.64
N ALA A 448 11.15 -54.08 4.28
CA ALA A 448 12.53 -54.53 4.38
C ALA A 448 12.93 -54.85 5.82
N SER A 449 12.57 -54.00 6.79
CA SER A 449 12.86 -54.23 8.21
C SER A 449 12.08 -55.41 8.79
N LYS A 450 10.81 -55.59 8.42
CA LYS A 450 10.03 -56.77 8.79
C LYS A 450 10.59 -58.05 8.18
N GLY A 451 10.99 -58.02 6.90
CA GLY A 451 11.62 -59.15 6.23
C GLY A 451 12.95 -59.54 6.88
N LEU A 452 13.77 -58.55 7.26
CA LEU A 452 15.01 -58.80 8.01
C LEU A 452 14.75 -59.40 9.40
N GLN A 453 13.70 -58.97 10.10
CA GLN A 453 13.31 -59.56 11.39
C GLN A 453 12.88 -61.02 11.24
N GLN A 454 12.03 -61.32 10.25
CA GLN A 454 11.57 -62.67 9.98
C GLN A 454 12.73 -63.59 9.59
N GLU A 455 13.62 -63.17 8.70
CA GLU A 455 14.81 -63.96 8.34
C GLU A 455 15.76 -64.16 9.54
N ASN A 456 15.88 -63.15 10.41
CA ASN A 456 16.67 -63.29 11.63
C ASN A 456 16.03 -64.28 12.62
N GLU A 457 14.70 -64.27 12.76
CA GLU A 457 13.96 -65.26 13.55
C GLU A 457 14.07 -66.67 12.98
N GLU A 458 13.93 -66.82 11.65
CA GLU A 458 14.14 -68.09 10.95
C GLU A 458 15.58 -68.58 11.10
N LYS A 459 16.57 -67.68 11.05
CA LYS A 459 17.97 -68.01 11.28
C LYS A 459 18.19 -68.48 12.72
N ILE A 460 17.62 -67.81 13.72
CA ILE A 460 17.67 -68.24 15.13
C ILE A 460 17.00 -69.62 15.29
N LEU A 461 15.89 -69.86 14.59
CA LEU A 461 15.20 -71.15 14.59
C LEU A 461 16.05 -72.26 13.95
N GLN A 462 16.69 -71.98 12.80
CA GLN A 462 17.55 -72.91 12.08
C GLN A 462 18.86 -73.20 12.83
N GLU A 463 19.47 -72.20 13.46
CA GLU A 463 20.70 -72.35 14.24
C GLU A 463 20.44 -72.99 15.63
N GLY A 464 19.17 -72.94 16.09
CA GLY A 464 18.68 -73.56 17.32
C GLY A 464 18.88 -72.67 18.55
N LEU A 465 17.84 -72.55 19.38
CA LEU A 465 17.80 -71.65 20.56
C LEU A 465 18.97 -71.81 21.54
N LEU A 466 19.57 -73.02 21.62
CA LEU A 466 20.68 -73.33 22.54
C LEU A 466 21.95 -72.51 22.28
N ARG A 467 22.15 -72.00 21.06
CA ARG A 467 23.31 -71.17 20.67
C ARG A 467 23.27 -69.74 21.21
N HIS A 468 22.08 -69.21 21.48
CA HIS A 468 21.90 -67.82 21.91
C HIS A 468 21.74 -67.67 23.44
N VAL A 469 21.83 -68.77 24.20
CA VAL A 469 21.77 -68.74 25.67
C VAL A 469 23.13 -68.30 26.24
N PRO A 470 23.20 -67.29 27.14
CA PRO A 470 24.44 -66.65 27.60
C PRO A 470 25.51 -67.54 28.24
N ILE A 471 25.20 -68.79 28.59
CA ILE A 471 26.12 -69.72 29.28
C ILE A 471 26.41 -70.96 28.42
N VAL A 472 25.40 -71.51 27.74
CA VAL A 472 25.51 -72.75 26.96
C VAL A 472 25.86 -72.49 25.48
N GLY A 473 25.59 -71.29 24.99
CA GLY A 473 25.80 -70.91 23.59
C GLY A 473 27.27 -70.86 23.18
N SER A 474 28.15 -70.39 24.07
CA SER A 474 29.60 -70.33 23.79
C SER A 474 30.25 -71.70 23.68
N LEU A 475 29.79 -72.69 24.47
CA LEU A 475 30.27 -74.07 24.42
C LEU A 475 29.77 -74.77 23.16
N PHE A 476 28.51 -74.54 22.77
CA PHE A 476 27.93 -75.14 21.58
C PHE A 476 28.52 -74.56 20.28
N ASN A 477 28.81 -73.26 20.24
CA ASN A 477 29.49 -72.62 19.09
C ASN A 477 30.96 -73.04 18.95
N TRP A 478 31.63 -73.43 20.04
CA TRP A 478 32.97 -74.03 19.97
C TRP A 478 32.95 -75.46 19.42
N TRP A 479 31.95 -76.27 19.80
CA TRP A 479 31.82 -77.66 19.32
C TRP A 479 31.24 -77.74 17.89
N SER A 480 30.44 -76.77 17.46
CA SER A 480 29.90 -76.72 16.09
C SER A 480 30.04 -75.30 15.50
N PRO A 481 31.18 -74.98 14.85
CA PRO A 481 31.39 -73.68 14.22
C PRO A 481 30.41 -73.46 13.05
N THR A 482 29.86 -72.26 12.92
CA THR A 482 28.98 -71.88 11.81
C THR A 482 29.79 -71.59 10.54
N ASN A 483 29.29 -72.01 9.37
CA ASN A 483 29.84 -71.58 8.09
C ASN A 483 29.69 -70.05 7.95
N LYS A 484 30.79 -69.34 7.68
CA LYS A 484 30.87 -67.87 7.61
C LYS A 484 30.10 -67.22 6.44
N GLU A 485 29.36 -67.99 5.64
CA GLU A 485 28.66 -67.46 4.46
C GLU A 485 27.29 -66.86 4.77
N SER A 486 26.74 -67.05 5.98
CA SER A 486 25.44 -66.48 6.38
C SER A 486 25.58 -65.14 7.12
N GLY A 487 26.29 -64.18 6.54
CA GLY A 487 26.24 -62.79 6.99
C GLY A 487 24.81 -62.23 6.97
N ILE A 488 24.52 -61.18 7.74
CA ILE A 488 23.21 -60.50 7.68
C ILE A 488 23.00 -60.05 6.23
N ARG A 489 22.00 -60.60 5.55
CA ARG A 489 21.65 -60.21 4.19
C ARG A 489 21.14 -58.77 4.22
N GLY A 490 21.80 -57.86 3.52
CA GLY A 490 21.24 -56.52 3.30
C GLY A 490 20.13 -56.56 2.25
N ARG A 491 19.20 -55.61 2.35
CA ARG A 491 18.18 -55.35 1.32
C ARG A 491 18.31 -53.92 0.84
N SER A 492 18.17 -53.70 -0.46
CA SER A 492 18.17 -52.38 -1.11
C SER A 492 16.82 -52.14 -1.76
N PHE A 493 16.22 -50.99 -1.48
CA PHE A 493 14.99 -50.57 -2.13
C PHE A 493 15.32 -49.85 -3.45
N ASN A 494 14.80 -50.34 -4.57
CA ASN A 494 14.96 -49.68 -5.85
C ASN A 494 13.77 -48.73 -6.08
N ILE A 495 14.07 -47.43 -6.03
CA ILE A 495 13.07 -46.35 -6.12
C ILE A 495 12.32 -46.40 -7.46
N THR A 496 12.99 -46.83 -8.54
CA THR A 496 12.41 -46.89 -9.89
C THR A 496 11.45 -48.06 -10.10
N SER A 497 11.71 -49.21 -9.47
CA SER A 497 10.86 -50.40 -9.61
C SER A 497 9.88 -50.58 -8.47
N GLY A 498 10.05 -49.84 -7.36
CA GLY A 498 9.25 -49.98 -6.14
C GLY A 498 9.48 -51.29 -5.40
N LEU A 499 10.51 -52.06 -5.77
CA LEU A 499 10.77 -53.40 -5.24
C LEU A 499 11.96 -53.40 -4.28
N VAL A 500 11.83 -54.21 -3.23
CA VAL A 500 12.92 -54.51 -2.29
C VAL A 500 13.75 -55.66 -2.85
N GLU A 501 15.00 -55.38 -3.22
CA GLU A 501 15.95 -56.35 -3.76
C GLU A 501 17.02 -56.74 -2.72
N SER A 502 17.66 -57.89 -2.91
CA SER A 502 18.79 -58.30 -2.05
C SER A 502 20.07 -57.54 -2.42
N THR A 503 20.79 -57.02 -1.42
CA THR A 503 22.08 -56.34 -1.65
C THR A 503 23.18 -57.29 -2.13
N GLU A 504 22.97 -58.62 -2.07
CA GLU A 504 23.95 -59.59 -2.56
C GLU A 504 24.34 -59.35 -4.02
N ASN A 505 23.40 -58.89 -4.85
CA ASN A 505 23.67 -58.57 -6.26
C ASN A 505 24.60 -57.37 -6.42
N ILE A 506 24.45 -56.35 -5.57
CA ILE A 506 25.31 -55.16 -5.54
C ILE A 506 26.72 -55.54 -5.09
N TYR A 507 26.84 -56.36 -4.03
CA TYR A 507 28.12 -56.87 -3.56
C TYR A 507 28.83 -57.74 -4.60
N LYS A 508 28.12 -58.65 -5.27
CA LYS A 508 28.67 -59.49 -6.34
C LYS A 508 29.18 -58.66 -7.52
N TYR A 509 28.42 -57.64 -7.93
CA TYR A 509 28.83 -56.73 -9.00
C TYR A 509 30.07 -55.91 -8.63
N HIS A 510 30.11 -55.31 -7.44
CA HIS A 510 31.29 -54.56 -6.97
C HIS A 510 32.52 -55.43 -6.70
N MET A 511 32.33 -56.67 -6.22
CA MET A 511 33.43 -57.63 -6.06
C MET A 511 34.01 -58.08 -7.40
N GLN A 512 33.19 -58.22 -8.45
CA GLN A 512 33.65 -58.51 -9.80
C GLN A 512 34.46 -57.36 -10.40
N ILE A 513 34.11 -56.10 -10.09
CA ILE A 513 34.88 -54.92 -10.54
C ILE A 513 36.24 -54.82 -9.82
N GLN A 514 36.33 -55.20 -8.54
CA GLN A 514 37.60 -55.20 -7.79
C GLN A 514 38.53 -56.38 -8.15
N GLN A 515 37.99 -57.50 -8.63
CA GLN A 515 38.76 -58.63 -9.13
C GLN A 515 38.92 -58.55 -10.66
N GLY A 516 39.53 -57.47 -11.14
CA GLY A 516 40.17 -57.38 -12.46
C GLY A 516 39.38 -57.88 -13.67
N ASP A 517 38.58 -57.01 -14.28
CA ASP A 517 38.70 -56.63 -15.69
C ASP A 517 37.74 -55.49 -15.99
N THR A 518 38.18 -54.51 -16.78
CA THR A 518 37.32 -53.45 -17.32
C THR A 518 36.68 -53.94 -18.62
N PRO A 519 35.34 -54.01 -18.74
CA PRO A 519 34.70 -54.00 -20.04
C PRO A 519 34.17 -52.61 -20.35
N ALA A 520 34.34 -52.21 -21.61
CA ALA A 520 33.90 -50.96 -22.17
C ALA A 520 32.36 -50.77 -22.09
N LEU A 521 31.96 -49.50 -21.95
CA LEU A 521 30.61 -48.97 -22.11
C LEU A 521 29.90 -49.57 -23.34
N THR A 522 28.84 -50.37 -23.11
CA THR A 522 27.71 -50.51 -24.03
C THR A 522 26.43 -50.70 -23.24
N ASN A 523 25.39 -49.96 -23.64
CA ASN A 523 24.07 -49.87 -23.03
C ASN A 523 23.36 -51.23 -22.91
N MET A 524 22.85 -51.54 -21.71
CA MET A 524 21.50 -52.03 -21.38
C MET A 524 21.54 -52.69 -19.99
N PRO A 525 20.60 -52.42 -19.07
CA PRO A 525 20.52 -53.17 -17.83
C PRO A 525 20.04 -54.61 -18.14
N PRO A 526 20.66 -55.66 -17.58
CA PRO A 526 20.12 -57.00 -17.69
C PRO A 526 18.82 -57.10 -16.87
N GLN A 527 17.71 -57.32 -17.57
CA GLN A 527 16.46 -57.81 -16.97
C GLN A 527 16.69 -59.22 -16.44
N ALA A 528 17.09 -59.34 -15.17
CA ALA A 528 17.03 -60.60 -14.45
C ALA A 528 15.76 -60.61 -13.58
N GLN A 529 14.63 -60.98 -14.22
CA GLN A 529 13.42 -61.36 -13.50
C GLN A 529 13.71 -62.63 -12.70
N VAL A 530 13.94 -62.48 -11.40
CA VAL A 530 13.73 -63.59 -10.45
C VAL A 530 12.36 -63.38 -9.83
N VAL A 531 11.36 -63.95 -10.48
CA VAL A 531 10.01 -64.08 -9.94
C VAL A 531 10.09 -65.04 -8.74
N VAL A 532 9.90 -64.53 -7.53
CA VAL A 532 9.52 -65.36 -6.39
C VAL A 532 8.01 -65.53 -6.48
N GLN A 533 7.55 -66.70 -6.93
CA GLN A 533 6.14 -67.07 -6.91
C GLN A 533 5.66 -67.21 -5.46
N ALA A 534 4.77 -66.31 -5.03
CA ALA A 534 3.87 -66.57 -3.91
C ALA A 534 2.51 -67.02 -4.47
N ALA A 535 2.14 -68.28 -4.24
CA ALA A 535 0.82 -68.79 -4.53
C ALA A 535 -0.17 -68.33 -3.46
N ASN A 536 -1.09 -67.42 -3.80
CA ASN A 536 -2.52 -67.72 -3.83
C ASN A 536 -3.36 -66.55 -4.35
N ALA A 537 -4.13 -66.90 -5.37
CA ALA A 537 -5.23 -66.24 -6.07
C ALA A 537 -6.02 -65.12 -5.37
N LEU A 538 -6.21 -64.03 -6.11
CA LEU A 538 -7.53 -63.41 -6.29
C LEU A 538 -7.73 -63.17 -7.79
N GLU A 539 -8.50 -64.06 -8.41
CA GLU A 539 -8.98 -63.94 -9.78
C GLU A 539 -9.86 -62.68 -9.90
N THR A 540 -9.56 -61.82 -10.87
CA THR A 540 -10.58 -61.00 -11.53
C THR A 540 -10.57 -61.36 -13.01
N LYS A 541 -11.57 -62.15 -13.40
CA LYS A 541 -11.90 -62.41 -14.81
C LYS A 541 -12.36 -61.11 -15.45
N ALA A 542 -11.74 -60.78 -16.57
CA ALA A 542 -12.30 -59.90 -17.58
C ALA A 542 -13.62 -60.50 -18.12
N GLN A 543 -14.62 -59.65 -18.29
CA GLN A 543 -15.64 -59.79 -19.33
C GLN A 543 -15.45 -58.64 -20.32
N GLN A 544 -15.46 -59.05 -21.60
CA GLN A 544 -15.69 -58.33 -22.86
C GLN A 544 -15.71 -56.80 -22.88
#